data_AF-A0A0C6P327-F1
#
_entry.id   AF-A0A0C6P327-F1
#
_cell.length_a   1.000
_cell.length_b   1.000
_cell.length_c   1.000
_cell.angle_alpha   90.00
_cell.angle_beta   90.00
_cell.angle_gamma   90.00
#
_symmetry.space_group_name_H-M   'P 1'
#
loop_
_entity.id
_entity.type
_entity.pdbx_description
1 polymer ?
#
loop_
_entity_poly.entity_id
_entity_poly.type
_entity_poly.pdbx_seq_one_letter_code
_entity_poly.pdbx_strand_id
1 'polypeptide(L)' 'MSASNDNGFSKLDADFVRVLEDLIDALIKNGTLRLTDLPPQAQRKLTERKRHRARLAEDLDLLDDDDGQVL' A
#
# COMPACT_ATOMS: atom_id res chain seq x y z
N MET A 1 -26.21 13.00 -18.26
CA MET A 1 -24.81 13.19 -17.81
C MET A 1 -24.82 13.34 -16.29
N SER A 2 -24.43 12.31 -15.54
CA SER A 2 -24.23 12.44 -14.10
C SER A 2 -23.17 11.42 -13.68
N ALA A 3 -21.91 11.87 -13.64
CA ALA A 3 -20.77 11.09 -13.16
C ALA A 3 -19.79 12.10 -12.56
N SER A 4 -19.87 12.38 -11.24
CA SER A 4 -18.87 13.23 -10.57
C SER A 4 -18.77 13.17 -9.04
N ASN A 5 -19.60 12.42 -8.29
CA ASN A 5 -19.48 12.42 -6.81
C ASN A 5 -18.77 11.21 -6.17
N ASP A 6 -18.45 10.16 -6.91
CA ASP A 6 -17.72 8.98 -6.37
C ASP A 6 -16.21 9.21 -6.21
N ASN A 7 -15.66 10.23 -6.88
CA ASN A 7 -14.21 10.45 -6.93
C ASN A 7 -13.62 10.98 -5.61
N GLY A 8 -14.42 11.69 -4.81
CA GLY A 8 -13.99 12.21 -3.50
C GLY A 8 -13.92 11.12 -2.44
N PHE A 9 -14.97 10.29 -2.36
CA PHE A 9 -15.02 9.16 -1.41
C PHE A 9 -13.95 8.11 -1.74
N SER A 10 -13.79 7.77 -3.02
CA SER A 10 -12.76 6.81 -3.45
C SER A 10 -11.33 7.28 -3.11
N LYS A 11 -11.08 8.59 -3.18
CA LYS A 11 -9.78 9.17 -2.80
C LYS A 11 -9.57 9.14 -1.28
N LEU A 12 -10.58 9.53 -0.51
CA LEU A 12 -10.53 9.47 0.96
C LEU A 12 -10.34 8.03 1.45
N ASP A 13 -11.02 7.06 0.84
CA ASP A 13 -10.84 5.64 1.14
C ASP A 13 -9.42 5.17 0.80
N ALA A 14 -8.88 5.57 -0.36
CA ALA A 14 -7.52 5.22 -0.75
C ALA A 14 -6.48 5.77 0.24
N ASP A 15 -6.62 7.03 0.65
CA ASP A 15 -5.74 7.68 1.63
C ASP A 15 -5.89 7.04 3.00
N PHE A 16 -7.12 6.77 3.45
CA PHE A 16 -7.38 6.13 4.73
C PHE A 16 -6.76 4.73 4.81
N VAL A 17 -6.89 3.93 3.76
CA VAL A 17 -6.35 2.57 3.78
C VAL A 17 -4.81 2.58 3.74
N ARG A 18 -4.16 3.60 3.15
CA ARG A 18 -2.69 3.77 3.26
C ARG A 18 -2.26 4.00 4.71
N VAL A 19 -2.92 4.92 5.41
CA VAL A 19 -2.65 5.19 6.83
C VAL A 19 -2.88 3.94 7.68
N LEU A 20 -3.97 3.19 7.41
CA LEU A 20 -4.25 1.95 8.11
C LEU A 20 -3.15 0.90 7.90
N GLU A 21 -2.63 0.78 6.67
CA GLU A 21 -1.53 -0.15 6.36
C GLU A 21 -0.25 0.23 7.09
N ASP A 22 0.08 1.52 7.15
CA ASP A 22 1.27 2.02 7.85
C ASP A 22 1.14 1.85 9.37
N LEU A 23 -0.06 2.03 9.92
CA LEU A 23 -0.34 1.75 11.33
C LEU A 23 -0.19 0.26 11.64
N ILE A 24 -0.74 -0.62 10.80
CA ILE A 24 -0.58 -2.07 10.96
C ILE A 24 0.90 -2.45 10.91
N ASP A 25 1.67 -1.88 9.98
CA ASP A 25 3.10 -2.13 9.87
C ASP A 25 3.88 -1.62 11.09
N ALA A 26 3.53 -0.44 11.63
CA ALA A 26 4.13 0.08 12.86
C ALA A 26 3.85 -0.83 14.07
N LEU A 27 2.61 -1.34 14.19
CA LEU A 27 2.21 -2.28 15.24
C LEU A 27 2.82 -3.68 15.07
N ILE A 28 3.13 -4.11 13.84
CA ILE A 28 3.86 -5.35 13.61
C ILE A 28 5.33 -5.16 13.98
N LYS A 29 5.95 -4.05 13.56
CA LYS A 29 7.36 -3.74 13.83
C LYS A 29 7.64 -3.55 15.32
N ASN A 30 6.70 -2.97 16.07
CA ASN A 30 6.84 -2.79 17.51
C ASN A 30 6.54 -4.07 18.31
N GLY A 31 6.12 -5.17 17.66
CA GLY A 31 5.81 -6.45 18.29
C GLY A 31 4.47 -6.51 19.04
N THR A 32 3.64 -5.47 18.96
CA THR A 32 2.33 -5.40 19.66
C THR A 32 1.24 -6.14 18.88
N LEU A 33 1.38 -6.27 17.56
CA LEU A 33 0.44 -6.97 16.69
C LEU A 33 1.17 -8.07 15.90
N ARG A 34 0.68 -9.30 15.91
CA ARG A 34 1.17 -10.35 15.01
C ARG A 34 0.20 -10.52 13.85
N LEU A 35 0.72 -10.74 12.65
CA LEU A 35 -0.10 -10.98 11.46
C LEU A 35 -1.07 -12.16 11.64
N THR A 36 -0.66 -13.18 12.40
CA THR A 36 -1.45 -14.36 12.72
C THR A 36 -2.69 -14.08 13.57
N ASP A 37 -2.69 -12.96 14.28
CA ASP A 37 -3.78 -12.57 15.19
C ASP A 37 -4.91 -11.86 14.44
N LEU A 38 -4.69 -11.52 13.16
CA LEU A 38 -5.68 -10.91 12.27
C LEU A 38 -6.56 -11.98 11.61
N PRO A 39 -7.84 -11.69 11.31
CA PRO A 39 -8.71 -12.63 10.60
C PRO A 39 -8.15 -12.98 9.20
N PRO A 40 -8.44 -14.18 8.66
CA PRO A 40 -7.86 -14.66 7.39
C PRO A 40 -8.07 -13.71 6.21
N GLN A 41 -9.20 -13.01 6.19
CA GLN A 41 -9.48 -12.00 5.16
C GLN A 41 -8.54 -10.79 5.25
N ALA A 42 -8.23 -10.34 6.46
CA ALA A 42 -7.30 -9.23 6.70
C ALA A 42 -5.86 -9.63 6.36
N GLN A 43 -5.44 -10.85 6.70
CA GLN A 43 -4.13 -11.39 6.33
C GLN A 43 -3.94 -11.39 4.81
N ARG A 44 -4.94 -11.89 4.06
CA ARG A 44 -4.90 -11.91 2.60
C ARG A 44 -4.83 -10.49 2.01
N LYS A 45 -5.69 -9.58 2.46
CA LYS A 45 -5.70 -8.18 1.99
C LYS A 45 -4.38 -7.47 2.27
N LEU A 46 -3.80 -7.66 3.44
CA LEU A 46 -2.51 -7.06 3.80
C LEU A 46 -1.36 -7.62 2.96
N THR A 47 -1.37 -8.94 2.72
CA THR A 47 -0.35 -9.60 1.88
C THR A 47 -0.42 -9.12 0.41
N GLU A 48 -1.63 -9.04 -0.14
CA GLU A 48 -1.84 -8.52 -1.51
C GLU A 48 -1.39 -7.05 -1.61
N ARG A 49 -1.74 -6.21 -0.64
CA ARG A 49 -1.31 -4.80 -0.63
C ARG A 49 0.19 -4.63 -0.52
N LYS A 50 0.85 -5.41 0.34
CA LYS A 50 2.32 -5.41 0.45
C LYS A 50 2.98 -5.80 -0.86
N ARG A 51 2.44 -6.78 -1.59
CA ARG A 51 2.92 -7.17 -2.93
C ARG A 51 2.73 -6.06 -3.95
N HIS A 52 1.57 -5.39 -3.95
CA HIS A 52 1.32 -4.24 -4.83
C HIS A 52 2.30 -3.10 -4.57
N ARG A 53 2.58 -2.80 -3.29
CA ARG A 53 3.54 -1.78 -2.90
C ARG A 53 4.98 -2.16 -3.29
N ALA A 54 5.38 -3.41 -3.06
CA ALA A 54 6.70 -3.90 -3.44
C ALA A 54 6.93 -3.81 -4.95
N ARG A 55 5.93 -4.16 -5.76
CA ARG A 55 5.99 -4.01 -7.22
C ARG A 55 6.09 -2.56 -7.67
N LEU A 56 5.34 -1.64 -7.07
CA LEU A 56 5.46 -0.21 -7.39
C LEU A 56 6.82 0.36 -6.99
N ALA A 57 7.39 -0.12 -5.87
CA ALA A 57 8.71 0.29 -5.44
C ALA A 57 9.80 -0.26 -6.38
N GLU A 58 9.70 -1.52 -6.80
CA GLU A 58 10.60 -2.14 -7.78
C GLU A 58 10.52 -1.47 -9.15
N ASP A 59 9.31 -1.15 -9.63
CA ASP A 59 9.10 -0.41 -10.89
C ASP A 59 9.68 1.01 -10.83
N LEU A 60 9.62 1.66 -9.66
CA LEU A 60 10.25 2.97 -9.45
C LEU A 60 11.78 2.86 -9.35
N ASP A 61 12.30 1.84 -8.69
CA ASP A 61 13.75 1.54 -8.56
C ASP A 61 14.37 1.30 -9.95
N LEU A 62 13.67 0.54 -10.81
CA LEU A 62 14.09 0.31 -12.20
C LEU A 62 14.10 1.58 -13.07
N LEU A 63 13.30 2.60 -12.75
CA LEU A 63 13.31 3.88 -13.45
C LEU A 63 14.43 4.80 -12.96
N ASP A 64 14.82 4.71 -11.68
CA ASP A 64 15.93 5.50 -11.10
C ASP A 64 17.30 5.04 -11.63
N ASP A 65 17.41 3.76 -12.03
CA ASP A 65 18.62 3.19 -12.64
C ASP A 65 18.83 3.61 -14.12
N ASP A 66 17.84 4.16 -14.82
CA ASP A 66 17.94 4.56 -16.25
C ASP A 66 18.39 6.03 -16.45
N ASP A 67 18.39 6.85 -15.39
CA ASP A 67 18.81 8.26 -15.43
C ASP A 67 20.34 8.47 -15.32
N GLY A 68 21.11 7.38 -15.34
CA GLY A 68 22.55 7.35 -15.03
C GLY A 68 23.54 7.25 -16.20
N GLN A 69 23.11 7.26 -17.47
CA GLN A 69 24.06 7.12 -18.58
C GLN A 69 23.79 8.04 -19.79
N VAL A 70 24.12 9.32 -19.61
CA VAL A 70 24.53 10.19 -20.72
C VAL A 70 26.06 10.34 -20.68
N LEU A 71 26.70 9.77 -21.71
CA LEU A 71 28.13 9.96 -22.02
C LEU A 71 28.40 11.39 -22.51
#